data_AF-A0A4V2PK51-F1
#
_entry.id   AF-A0A4V2PK51-F1
#
_cell.length_a   1.000
_cell.length_b   1.000
_cell.length_c   1.000
_cell.angle_alpha   90.00
_cell.angle_beta   90.00
_cell.angle_gamma   90.00
#
_symmetry.space_group_name_H-M   'P 1'
#
loop_
_entity.id
_entity.type
_entity.pdbx_description
1 polymer ?
#
loop_
_entity_poly.entity_id
_entity_poly.type
_entity_poly.pdbx_seq_one_letter_code
_entity_poly.pdbx_strand_id
1 'polypeptide(L)'
;MRAVMLRLLPAILGLAAILCLMQPAAAKDYLCHQQFALCTSAPCIPQPGNPDISICVCDVQEGPNLATVACDTVKPSTDAEGIRTVYSQFALTQFEQGKKGLKCESGTPWSQCLNKICTVDPANPDKAICACDVVRTGDWQTAGGDCDAATCKTAYWSGALLADSRSNADFMMDQLKITKSPAEACPVPKQ
;
A
#
# COMPACT_ATOMS: atom_id res chain seq x y z
N MET A 1 32.58 62.25 -42.81
CA MET A 1 31.77 61.11 -43.32
C MET A 1 32.42 59.82 -42.88
N ARG A 2 31.64 58.89 -42.31
CA ARG A 2 31.91 57.44 -42.09
C ARG A 2 33.08 57.09 -41.16
N ALA A 3 33.07 56.01 -40.37
CA ALA A 3 32.08 55.16 -39.72
C ALA A 3 32.94 54.36 -38.74
N VAL A 4 32.67 54.44 -37.43
CA VAL A 4 33.44 53.70 -36.42
C VAL A 4 33.00 52.23 -36.47
N MET A 5 33.93 51.35 -36.83
CA MET A 5 33.69 49.92 -36.92
C MET A 5 33.65 49.28 -35.52
N LEU A 6 32.50 48.72 -35.24
CA LEU A 6 32.09 47.83 -34.18
C LEU A 6 33.04 46.61 -34.05
N ARG A 7 33.53 46.32 -32.84
CA ARG A 7 34.02 44.98 -32.46
C ARG A 7 33.30 44.55 -31.18
N LEU A 8 32.24 43.78 -31.36
CA LEU A 8 31.55 43.03 -30.30
C LEU A 8 32.34 41.75 -30.02
N LEU A 9 32.78 41.58 -28.77
CA LEU A 9 33.17 40.29 -28.20
C LEU A 9 32.07 39.88 -27.22
N PRO A 10 31.36 38.76 -27.41
CA PRO A 10 30.53 38.19 -26.37
C PRO A 10 31.38 37.31 -25.46
N ALA A 11 31.47 37.69 -24.18
CA ALA A 11 31.90 36.80 -23.11
C ALA A 11 30.75 35.82 -22.80
N ILE A 12 30.87 34.57 -23.26
CA ILE A 12 29.92 33.51 -22.94
C ILE A 12 30.36 32.88 -21.61
N LEU A 13 29.76 33.34 -20.50
CA LEU A 13 29.76 32.60 -19.24
C LEU A 13 28.76 31.43 -19.38
N GLY A 14 29.28 30.22 -19.56
CA GLY A 14 28.49 28.99 -19.46
C GLY A 14 28.30 28.59 -18.00
N LEU A 15 27.16 28.94 -17.38
CA LEU A 15 26.68 28.26 -16.19
C LEU A 15 25.98 26.96 -16.64
N ALA A 16 26.67 25.83 -16.51
CA ALA A 16 26.03 24.51 -16.62
C ALA A 16 25.27 24.21 -15.31
N ALA A 17 23.96 24.43 -15.33
CA ALA A 17 23.08 23.96 -14.26
C ALA A 17 22.98 22.43 -14.34
N ILE A 18 23.64 21.74 -13.42
CA ILE A 18 23.48 20.30 -13.23
C ILE A 18 22.12 20.08 -12.56
N LEU A 19 21.09 19.83 -13.37
CA LEU A 19 19.85 19.23 -12.88
C LEU A 19 20.16 17.77 -12.49
N CYS A 20 20.45 17.54 -11.20
CA CYS A 20 20.32 16.21 -10.62
C CYS A 20 18.84 15.82 -10.71
N LEU A 21 18.51 15.02 -11.73
CA LEU A 21 17.29 14.22 -11.73
C LEU A 21 17.41 13.24 -10.56
N MET A 22 16.88 13.61 -9.39
CA MET A 22 16.60 12.64 -8.33
C MET A 22 15.53 11.68 -8.89
N GLN A 23 15.98 10.53 -9.41
CA GLN A 23 15.05 9.46 -9.70
C GLN A 23 14.44 9.00 -8.37
N PRO A 24 13.10 8.90 -8.26
CA PRO A 24 12.50 8.31 -7.07
C PRO A 24 13.05 6.90 -6.92
N ALA A 25 13.61 6.60 -5.75
CA ALA A 25 14.05 5.25 -5.42
C ALA A 25 12.83 4.33 -5.59
N ALA A 26 12.99 3.26 -6.38
CA ALA A 26 11.97 2.22 -6.47
C ALA A 26 11.64 1.74 -5.05
N ALA A 27 10.36 1.64 -4.72
CA ALA A 27 9.93 1.06 -3.46
C ALA A 27 10.57 -0.34 -3.34
N LYS A 28 11.25 -0.58 -2.22
CA LYS A 28 11.95 -1.84 -1.97
C LYS A 28 11.09 -2.66 -1.03
N ASP A 29 10.89 -3.93 -1.38
CA ASP A 29 10.15 -4.86 -0.54
C ASP A 29 11.07 -5.47 0.53
N TYR A 30 10.53 -5.63 1.74
CA TYR A 30 11.23 -6.17 2.91
C TYR A 30 10.40 -7.28 3.53
N LEU A 31 11.04 -8.43 3.78
CA LEU A 31 10.47 -9.50 4.58
C LEU A 31 10.71 -9.17 6.06
N CYS A 32 9.63 -8.93 6.79
CA CYS A 32 9.66 -8.66 8.22
C CYS A 32 9.09 -9.84 9.01
N HIS A 33 9.51 -9.96 10.28
CA HIS A 33 9.06 -10.98 11.23
C HIS A 33 8.67 -10.32 12.54
N GLN A 34 7.50 -9.71 12.54
CA GLN A 34 6.98 -8.89 13.64
C GLN A 34 5.46 -8.89 13.61
N GLN A 35 4.84 -8.45 14.70
CA GLN A 35 3.41 -8.25 14.75
C GLN A 35 2.96 -7.18 13.76
N PHE A 36 1.81 -7.37 13.13
CA PHE A 36 1.29 -6.46 12.12
C PHE A 36 -0.24 -6.47 12.05
N ALA A 37 -0.82 -5.50 11.36
CA ALA A 37 -2.24 -5.47 11.03
C ALA A 37 -2.49 -5.99 9.61
N LEU A 38 -3.16 -7.14 9.48
CA LEU A 38 -3.55 -7.70 8.19
C LEU A 38 -4.86 -7.06 7.71
N CYS A 39 -4.75 -6.15 6.75
CA CYS A 39 -5.89 -5.40 6.24
C CYS A 39 -6.40 -5.88 4.87
N THR A 40 -5.78 -6.87 4.21
CA THR A 40 -6.04 -7.20 2.79
C THR A 40 -7.52 -7.50 2.45
N SER A 41 -8.31 -7.94 3.42
CA SER A 41 -9.77 -8.16 3.28
C SER A 41 -10.64 -7.22 4.14
N ALA A 42 -10.07 -6.16 4.72
CA ALA A 42 -10.77 -5.33 5.69
C ALA A 42 -11.77 -4.39 4.99
N PRO A 43 -13.05 -4.34 5.42
CA PRO A 43 -13.94 -3.27 5.04
C PRO A 43 -13.55 -1.99 5.79
N CYS A 44 -13.54 -0.87 5.09
CA CYS A 44 -13.23 0.43 5.69
C CYS A 44 -14.35 1.44 5.44
N ILE A 45 -14.40 2.44 6.32
CA ILE A 45 -15.32 3.57 6.24
C ILE A 45 -14.53 4.87 6.04
N PRO A 46 -15.05 5.86 5.30
CA PRO A 46 -14.39 7.16 5.20
C PRO A 46 -14.33 7.83 6.57
N GLN A 47 -13.22 8.51 6.87
CA GLN A 47 -13.09 9.28 8.09
C GLN A 47 -14.03 10.49 8.05
N PRO A 48 -14.87 10.72 9.08
CA PRO A 48 -15.68 11.93 9.16
C PRO A 48 -14.82 13.20 9.06
N GLY A 49 -15.16 14.07 8.11
CA GLY A 49 -14.45 15.33 7.90
C GLY A 49 -13.14 15.23 7.11
N ASN A 50 -12.69 14.03 6.73
CA ASN A 50 -11.53 13.85 5.86
C ASN A 50 -11.79 12.75 4.80
N PRO A 51 -12.18 13.11 3.56
CA PRO A 51 -12.53 12.14 2.53
C PRO A 51 -11.33 11.42 1.90
N ASP A 52 -10.11 11.83 2.23
CA ASP A 52 -8.85 11.26 1.74
C ASP A 52 -8.32 10.18 2.69
N ILE A 53 -8.96 9.99 3.85
CA ILE A 53 -8.62 8.98 4.85
C ILE A 53 -9.81 8.05 5.07
N SER A 54 -9.51 6.77 5.22
CA SER A 54 -10.46 5.73 5.61
C SER A 54 -9.99 5.05 6.89
N ILE A 55 -10.93 4.64 7.71
CA ILE A 55 -10.72 3.90 8.94
C ILE A 55 -11.06 2.43 8.67
N CYS A 56 -10.08 1.56 8.83
CA CYS A 56 -10.20 0.12 8.64
C CYS A 56 -10.05 -0.60 9.97
N VAL A 57 -10.80 -1.69 10.17
CA VAL A 57 -10.58 -2.63 11.28
C VAL A 57 -9.92 -3.87 10.72
N CYS A 58 -8.68 -4.11 11.13
CA CYS A 58 -7.83 -5.17 10.61
C CYS A 58 -7.50 -6.20 11.68
N ASP A 59 -7.13 -7.40 11.26
CA ASP A 59 -6.71 -8.47 12.17
C ASP A 59 -5.26 -8.24 12.60
N VAL A 60 -4.97 -8.31 13.89
CA VAL A 60 -3.58 -8.33 14.38
C VAL A 60 -3.04 -9.75 14.21
N GLN A 61 -1.93 -9.88 13.52
CA GLN A 61 -1.29 -11.15 13.23
C GLN A 61 0.21 -11.13 13.51
N GLU A 62 0.78 -12.32 13.56
CA GLU A 62 2.21 -12.58 13.68
C GLU A 62 2.66 -13.43 12.49
N GLY A 63 3.96 -13.39 12.19
CA GLY A 63 4.57 -14.22 11.16
C GLY A 63 5.19 -13.40 10.03
N PRO A 64 5.60 -14.08 8.93
CA PRO A 64 6.25 -13.43 7.81
C PRO A 64 5.30 -12.45 7.12
N ASN A 65 5.75 -11.21 6.95
CA ASN A 65 4.97 -10.16 6.32
C ASN A 65 5.87 -9.23 5.48
N LEU A 66 5.24 -8.50 4.57
CA LEU A 66 5.89 -7.56 3.66
C LEU A 66 5.61 -6.12 4.09
N ALA A 67 6.67 -5.32 4.11
CA ALA A 67 6.62 -3.86 4.03
C ALA A 67 7.33 -3.38 2.77
N THR A 68 6.94 -2.20 2.27
CA THR A 68 7.66 -1.50 1.18
C THR A 68 8.61 -0.41 1.71
N VAL A 69 8.84 -0.44 3.02
CA VAL A 69 9.82 0.38 3.77
C VAL A 69 10.57 -0.55 4.74
N ALA A 70 11.74 -0.11 5.23
CA ALA A 70 12.58 -0.94 6.09
C ALA A 70 11.82 -1.38 7.36
N CYS A 71 11.93 -2.65 7.77
CA CYS A 71 11.16 -3.21 8.88
C CYS A 71 11.27 -2.41 10.18
N ASP A 72 12.46 -1.87 10.49
CA ASP A 72 12.67 -1.05 11.69
C ASP A 72 11.84 0.24 11.72
N THR A 73 11.40 0.74 10.55
CA THR A 73 10.57 1.95 10.44
C THR A 73 9.09 1.68 10.68
N VAL A 74 8.67 0.41 10.61
CA VAL A 74 7.29 -0.04 10.79
C VAL A 74 7.17 -1.04 11.94
N LYS A 75 8.06 -0.94 12.93
CA LYS A 75 8.11 -1.87 14.05
C LYS A 75 6.99 -1.59 15.06
N PRO A 76 6.34 -2.63 15.61
CA PRO A 76 5.40 -2.46 16.72
C PRO A 76 6.02 -1.75 17.91
N SER A 77 5.21 -0.94 18.60
CA SER A 77 5.62 -0.20 19.79
C SER A 77 4.48 -0.05 20.79
N THR A 78 4.83 0.28 22.02
CA THR A 78 3.88 0.68 23.06
C THR A 78 4.35 2.02 23.62
N ASP A 79 3.45 2.99 23.72
CA ASP A 79 3.77 4.29 24.33
C ASP A 79 3.75 4.24 25.87
N ALA A 80 3.98 5.38 26.52
CA ALA A 80 4.06 5.47 27.97
C ALA A 80 2.69 5.22 28.64
N GLU A 81 1.61 5.44 27.90
CA GLU A 81 0.22 5.27 28.28
C GLU A 81 -0.27 3.82 28.07
N GLY A 82 0.58 2.95 27.50
CA GLY A 82 0.26 1.55 27.26
C GLY A 82 -0.48 1.29 25.94
N ILE A 83 -0.62 2.30 25.08
CA ILE A 83 -1.27 2.17 23.78
C ILE A 83 -0.34 1.46 22.83
N ARG A 84 -0.80 0.30 22.33
CA ARG A 84 -0.06 -0.53 21.40
C ARG A 84 -0.29 -0.08 19.97
N THR A 85 0.79 0.08 19.23
CA THR A 85 0.81 0.42 17.82
C THR A 85 1.45 -0.71 17.03
N VAL A 86 0.82 -1.06 15.90
CA VAL A 86 1.37 -1.92 14.85
C VAL A 86 1.24 -1.21 13.52
N TYR A 87 1.76 -1.81 12.45
CA TYR A 87 1.61 -1.27 11.10
C TYR A 87 0.88 -2.27 10.22
N SER A 88 0.11 -1.78 9.25
CA SER A 88 -0.51 -2.64 8.26
C SER A 88 0.53 -3.13 7.27
N GLN A 89 0.63 -4.44 7.14
CA GLN A 89 1.61 -5.12 6.32
C GLN A 89 0.92 -6.21 5.52
N PHE A 90 1.51 -6.59 4.39
CA PHE A 90 0.95 -7.62 3.52
C PHE A 90 1.41 -9.02 3.96
N ALA A 91 0.51 -9.98 3.96
CA ALA A 91 0.84 -11.39 4.17
C ALA A 91 -0.06 -12.29 3.32
N LEU A 92 0.42 -13.50 3.01
CA LEU A 92 -0.31 -14.49 2.22
C LEU A 92 -1.37 -15.25 3.02
N THR A 93 -1.39 -15.11 4.35
CA THR A 93 -2.17 -15.93 5.28
C THR A 93 -3.67 -15.97 4.96
N GLN A 94 -4.28 -14.87 4.54
CA GLN A 94 -5.70 -14.87 4.16
C GLN A 94 -5.97 -15.69 2.89
N PHE A 95 -5.05 -15.69 1.93
CA PHE A 95 -5.16 -16.49 0.71
C PHE A 95 -4.93 -17.98 1.01
N GLU A 96 -4.01 -18.30 1.92
CA GLU A 96 -3.82 -19.66 2.44
C GLU A 96 -5.07 -20.20 3.15
N GLN A 97 -5.87 -19.30 3.74
CA GLN A 97 -7.17 -19.59 4.35
C GLN A 97 -8.33 -19.61 3.34
N GLY A 98 -8.04 -19.55 2.04
CA GLY A 98 -9.02 -19.71 0.97
C GLY A 98 -9.70 -18.41 0.50
N LYS A 99 -9.27 -17.24 1.00
CA LYS A 99 -9.68 -15.97 0.37
C LYS A 99 -9.08 -15.89 -1.04
N LYS A 100 -9.78 -15.18 -1.93
CA LYS A 100 -9.40 -15.01 -3.33
C LYS A 100 -9.26 -13.53 -3.66
N GLY A 101 -8.42 -13.23 -4.65
CA GLY A 101 -8.25 -11.87 -5.16
C GLY A 101 -9.47 -11.44 -5.98
N LEU A 102 -10.28 -10.54 -5.41
CA LEU A 102 -11.35 -9.86 -6.13
C LEU A 102 -10.78 -8.64 -6.84
N LYS A 103 -10.88 -8.62 -8.17
CA LYS A 103 -10.57 -7.44 -8.98
C LYS A 103 -11.74 -6.47 -8.93
N CYS A 104 -11.42 -5.21 -8.70
CA CYS A 104 -12.33 -4.08 -8.77
C CYS A 104 -11.83 -3.06 -9.80
N GLU A 105 -12.76 -2.37 -10.46
CA GLU A 105 -12.47 -1.40 -11.52
C GLU A 105 -12.05 -0.05 -10.93
N SER A 106 -11.26 0.70 -11.71
CA SER A 106 -10.97 2.11 -11.41
C SER A 106 -12.25 2.94 -11.25
N GLY A 107 -12.20 3.95 -10.37
CA GLY A 107 -13.30 4.89 -10.13
C GLY A 107 -14.14 4.57 -8.89
N THR A 108 -13.98 3.39 -8.28
CA THR A 108 -14.50 3.11 -6.93
C THR A 108 -13.43 3.42 -5.87
N PRO A 109 -13.77 4.13 -4.77
CA PRO A 109 -12.81 4.35 -3.70
C PRO A 109 -12.39 3.04 -3.03
N TRP A 110 -11.11 2.92 -2.73
CA TRP A 110 -10.51 1.84 -1.96
C TRP A 110 -9.44 2.37 -1.02
N SER A 111 -9.01 1.55 -0.06
CA SER A 111 -8.11 1.97 1.01
C SER A 111 -6.71 1.39 0.82
N GLN A 112 -5.70 2.24 0.68
CA GLN A 112 -4.30 1.83 0.64
C GLN A 112 -3.74 1.81 2.07
N CYS A 113 -3.72 0.62 2.67
CA CYS A 113 -3.31 0.44 4.05
C CYS A 113 -1.82 0.07 4.21
N LEU A 114 -1.12 -0.36 3.16
CA LEU A 114 0.25 -0.87 3.30
C LEU A 114 1.19 0.17 3.95
N ASN A 115 1.91 -0.27 4.98
CA ASN A 115 2.78 0.51 5.89
C ASN A 115 2.07 1.60 6.71
N LYS A 116 0.74 1.63 6.78
CA LYS A 116 0.02 2.60 7.59
C LYS A 116 0.03 2.20 9.05
N ILE A 117 0.15 3.19 9.92
CA ILE A 117 0.12 3.01 11.37
C ILE A 117 -1.30 2.59 11.81
N CYS A 118 -1.35 1.68 12.77
CA CYS A 118 -2.59 1.14 13.33
C CYS A 118 -2.50 1.08 14.85
N THR A 119 -3.57 1.47 15.51
CA THR A 119 -3.70 1.33 16.97
C THR A 119 -4.38 0.01 17.28
N VAL A 120 -3.76 -0.83 18.10
CA VAL A 120 -4.37 -2.08 18.57
C VAL A 120 -5.51 -1.74 19.52
N ASP A 121 -6.67 -2.39 19.34
CA ASP A 121 -7.83 -2.20 20.20
C ASP A 121 -7.52 -2.76 21.61
N PRO A 122 -7.52 -1.93 22.66
CA PRO A 122 -7.24 -2.40 24.02
C PRO A 122 -8.33 -3.34 24.56
N ALA A 123 -9.55 -3.29 24.03
CA ALA A 123 -10.63 -4.21 24.39
C ALA A 123 -10.59 -5.52 23.59
N ASN A 124 -9.93 -5.52 22.43
CA ASN A 124 -9.75 -6.71 21.59
C ASN A 124 -8.37 -6.69 20.91
N PRO A 125 -7.33 -7.27 21.55
CA PRO A 125 -5.95 -7.18 21.06
C PRO A 125 -5.71 -7.92 19.74
N ASP A 126 -6.67 -8.71 19.25
CA ASP A 126 -6.64 -9.36 17.94
C ASP A 126 -7.11 -8.42 16.81
N LYS A 127 -7.49 -7.18 17.14
CA LYS A 127 -7.95 -6.16 16.20
C LYS A 127 -7.11 -4.90 16.31
N ALA A 128 -6.92 -4.24 15.17
CA ALA A 128 -6.30 -2.91 15.11
C ALA A 128 -7.11 -1.99 14.20
N ILE A 129 -7.14 -0.71 14.57
CA ILE A 129 -7.78 0.37 13.81
C ILE A 129 -6.68 1.10 13.05
N CYS A 130 -6.76 1.07 11.72
CA CYS A 130 -5.79 1.69 10.82
C CYS A 130 -6.41 2.92 10.13
N ALA A 131 -5.62 3.99 9.99
CA ALA A 131 -5.96 5.12 9.14
C ALA A 131 -5.23 4.97 7.79
N CYS A 132 -5.97 4.66 6.75
CA CYS A 132 -5.45 4.37 5.42
C CYS A 132 -5.77 5.47 4.42
N ASP A 133 -4.95 5.61 3.38
CA ASP A 133 -5.21 6.61 2.34
C ASP A 133 -6.34 6.10 1.43
N VAL A 134 -7.25 6.99 1.04
CA VAL A 134 -8.27 6.69 0.05
C VAL A 134 -7.71 6.91 -1.35
N VAL A 135 -7.79 5.87 -2.18
CA VAL A 135 -7.39 5.92 -3.59
C VAL A 135 -8.64 5.75 -4.46
N ARG A 136 -8.69 6.49 -5.58
CA ARG A 136 -9.86 6.52 -6.49
C ARG A 136 -9.52 6.15 -7.92
N THR A 137 -8.26 5.87 -8.19
CA THR A 137 -7.71 5.66 -9.53
C THR A 137 -7.06 4.29 -9.64
N GLY A 138 -7.09 3.74 -10.85
CA GLY A 138 -6.45 2.47 -11.18
C GLY A 138 -7.31 1.27 -10.79
N ASP A 139 -7.18 0.21 -11.58
CA ASP A 139 -7.75 -1.09 -11.22
C ASP A 139 -7.01 -1.64 -9.99
N TRP A 140 -7.76 -2.24 -9.08
CA TRP A 140 -7.25 -2.66 -7.78
C TRP A 140 -7.79 -4.03 -7.40
N GLN A 141 -7.16 -4.64 -6.40
CA GLN A 141 -7.52 -5.94 -5.88
C GLN A 141 -7.69 -5.88 -4.36
N THR A 142 -8.66 -6.62 -3.84
CA THR A 142 -8.85 -6.90 -2.42
C THR A 142 -9.07 -8.40 -2.19
N ALA A 143 -8.83 -8.88 -0.98
CA ALA A 143 -9.27 -10.20 -0.53
C ALA A 143 -10.67 -10.15 0.14
N GLY A 144 -11.27 -8.97 0.23
CA GLY A 144 -12.63 -8.75 0.73
C GLY A 144 -13.70 -9.01 -0.33
N GLY A 145 -14.96 -8.83 0.07
CA GLY A 145 -16.09 -8.90 -0.87
C GLY A 145 -16.51 -10.29 -1.34
N ASP A 146 -15.85 -11.35 -0.85
CA ASP A 146 -16.21 -12.76 -1.07
C ASP A 146 -16.49 -13.11 -2.56
N CYS A 147 -15.66 -12.56 -3.45
CA CYS A 147 -15.78 -12.70 -4.91
C CYS A 147 -17.04 -12.10 -5.55
N ASP A 148 -17.81 -11.29 -4.85
CA ASP A 148 -18.89 -10.50 -5.42
C ASP A 148 -18.38 -9.10 -5.81
N ALA A 149 -18.21 -8.88 -7.12
CA ALA A 149 -17.75 -7.59 -7.66
C ALA A 149 -18.71 -6.42 -7.37
N ALA A 150 -19.99 -6.67 -7.06
CA ALA A 150 -20.90 -5.60 -6.63
C ALA A 150 -20.46 -4.98 -5.30
N THR A 151 -19.75 -5.75 -4.45
CA THR A 151 -19.25 -5.27 -3.15
C THR A 151 -18.11 -4.27 -3.28
N CYS A 152 -17.45 -4.15 -4.44
CA CYS A 152 -16.43 -3.12 -4.68
C CYS A 152 -16.95 -1.69 -4.42
N LYS A 153 -18.27 -1.48 -4.40
CA LYS A 153 -18.94 -0.20 -4.18
C LYS A 153 -19.60 -0.07 -2.80
N THR A 154 -19.59 -1.11 -1.97
CA THR A 154 -20.32 -1.14 -0.69
C THR A 154 -19.46 -0.73 0.51
N ALA A 155 -18.13 -0.77 0.37
CA ALA A 155 -17.16 -0.33 1.36
C ALA A 155 -15.90 0.19 0.69
N TYR A 156 -15.07 0.94 1.43
CA TYR A 156 -13.76 1.36 0.96
C TYR A 156 -12.79 0.22 1.25
N TRP A 157 -12.94 -0.92 0.58
CA TRP A 157 -12.14 -2.11 0.89
C TRP A 157 -10.66 -1.80 0.87
N SER A 158 -9.93 -2.33 1.84
CA SER A 158 -8.47 -2.31 1.79
C SER A 158 -7.98 -3.20 0.65
N GLY A 159 -7.02 -2.69 -0.10
CA GLY A 159 -6.52 -3.33 -1.30
C GLY A 159 -5.21 -2.73 -1.77
N ALA A 160 -4.81 -3.10 -2.98
CA ALA A 160 -3.68 -2.51 -3.67
C ALA A 160 -3.96 -2.46 -5.18
N LEU A 161 -3.21 -1.64 -5.91
CA LEU A 161 -3.23 -1.69 -7.37
C LEU A 161 -2.88 -3.11 -7.86
N LEU A 162 -3.36 -3.50 -9.04
CA LEU A 162 -3.12 -4.85 -9.56
C LEU A 162 -1.63 -5.19 -9.69
N ALA A 163 -0.80 -4.21 -10.10
CA ALA A 163 0.63 -4.38 -10.23
C ALA A 163 1.30 -4.59 -8.87
N ASP A 164 0.96 -3.75 -7.88
CA ASP A 164 1.49 -3.85 -6.52
C ASP A 164 1.06 -5.15 -5.84
N SER A 165 -0.21 -5.53 -5.99
CA SER A 165 -0.75 -6.80 -5.48
C SER A 165 0.03 -8.01 -6.00
N ARG A 166 0.36 -8.00 -7.30
CA ARG A 166 1.18 -9.04 -7.94
C ARG A 166 2.62 -9.00 -7.42
N SER A 167 3.26 -7.83 -7.42
CA SER A 167 4.64 -7.66 -6.95
C SER A 167 4.81 -8.14 -5.51
N ASN A 168 3.89 -7.73 -4.62
CA ASN A 168 3.90 -8.13 -3.22
C ASN A 168 3.73 -9.64 -3.04
N ALA A 169 2.82 -10.25 -3.80
CA ALA A 169 2.59 -11.69 -3.76
C ALA A 169 3.80 -12.46 -4.30
N ASP A 170 4.38 -12.04 -5.42
CA ASP A 170 5.56 -12.65 -6.03
C ASP A 170 6.77 -12.58 -5.09
N PHE A 171 7.01 -11.43 -4.46
CA PHE A 171 8.04 -11.26 -3.43
C PHE A 171 7.84 -12.24 -2.27
N MET A 172 6.64 -12.27 -1.68
CA MET A 172 6.37 -13.15 -0.54
C MET A 172 6.51 -14.62 -0.91
N MET A 173 6.06 -15.02 -2.10
CA MET A 173 6.22 -16.38 -2.58
C MET A 173 7.69 -16.77 -2.75
N ASP A 174 8.52 -15.89 -3.34
CA ASP A 174 9.95 -16.11 -3.47
C ASP A 174 10.64 -16.25 -2.11
N GLN A 175 10.42 -15.28 -1.23
CA GLN A 175 11.03 -15.26 0.10
C GLN A 175 10.63 -16.46 0.96
N LEU A 176 9.38 -16.92 0.84
CA LEU A 176 8.85 -18.07 1.57
C LEU A 176 9.03 -19.41 0.83
N LYS A 177 9.65 -19.40 -0.35
CA LYS A 177 9.86 -20.58 -1.20
C LYS A 177 8.56 -21.33 -1.54
N ILE A 178 7.47 -20.58 -1.71
CA ILE A 178 6.16 -21.09 -2.08
C ILE A 178 6.12 -21.30 -3.60
N THR A 179 5.98 -22.55 -4.03
CA THR A 179 6.00 -22.92 -5.46
C THR A 179 4.63 -22.89 -6.13
N LYS A 180 3.55 -22.95 -5.34
CA LYS A 180 2.17 -22.85 -5.80
C LYS A 180 1.51 -21.67 -5.10
N SER A 181 1.07 -20.68 -5.87
CA SER A 181 0.43 -19.49 -5.31
C SER A 181 -0.85 -19.87 -4.54
N PRO A 182 -1.02 -19.38 -3.30
CA PRO A 182 -2.28 -19.50 -2.56
C PRO A 182 -3.33 -18.47 -3.04
N ALA A 183 -2.91 -17.42 -3.75
CA ALA A 183 -3.76 -16.33 -4.18
C ALA A 183 -4.48 -16.68 -5.50
N GLU A 184 -5.55 -17.46 -5.40
CA GLU A 184 -6.45 -17.66 -6.52
C GLU A 184 -7.21 -16.36 -6.84
N ALA A 185 -7.42 -16.09 -8.13
CA ALA A 185 -8.31 -14.99 -8.54
C ALA A 185 -9.78 -15.41 -8.35
N CYS A 186 -10.63 -14.44 -8.02
CA CYS A 186 -12.07 -14.64 -8.08
C CYS A 186 -12.51 -14.94 -9.53
N PRO A 187 -13.55 -15.76 -9.73
CA PRO A 187 -14.10 -15.99 -11.06
C PRO A 187 -14.53 -14.67 -11.70
N VAL A 188 -14.16 -14.46 -12.96
CA VAL A 188 -14.70 -13.34 -13.74
C VAL A 188 -16.17 -13.67 -14.05
N PRO A 189 -17.14 -12.81 -13.69
CA PRO A 189 -18.52 -13.00 -14.09
C PRO A 189 -18.59 -13.19 -15.60
N LYS A 190 -19.26 -14.26 -16.05
CA LYS A 190 -19.54 -14.42 -17.48
C LYS A 190 -20.46 -13.28 -17.90
N GLN A 191 -19.99 -12.45 -18.84
CA GLN A 191 -20.78 -11.39 -19.47
C GLN A 191 -21.97 -11.98 -20.23
#